data_AF-A0A737F021-F1
#
_entry.id   AF-A0A737F021-F1
#
_cell.length_a   1.000
_cell.length_b   1.000
_cell.length_c   1.000
_cell.angle_alpha   90.00
_cell.angle_beta   90.00
_cell.angle_gamma   90.00
#
_symmetry.space_group_name_H-M   'P 1'
#
loop_
_entity.id
_entity.type
_entity.pdbx_description
1 polymer ?
#
loop_
_entity_poly.entity_id
_entity_poly.type
_entity_poly.pdbx_seq_one_letter_code
_entity_poly.pdbx_strand_id
1 'polypeptide(L)'
;MTQAAVTNAIQTYPSLGKGQKIQDLRASRSAEVTYTSSTGFPIAVYVLISGGYSTVLYTHVNGIEFGDGGSTASNTSIAMAFFIVPNGATYLVEATGASPALQSWTELI
;
A
#
# COMPACT_ATOMS: atom_id res chain seq x y z
N MET A 1 -1.82 21.41 -29.63
CA MET A 1 -1.59 21.69 -28.20
C MET A 1 -0.36 22.58 -28.09
N THR A 2 -0.38 23.66 -27.30
CA THR A 2 0.79 24.55 -27.15
C THR A 2 1.80 23.94 -26.20
N GLN A 3 3.08 24.31 -26.33
CA GLN A 3 4.12 23.91 -25.36
C GLN A 3 3.73 24.31 -23.93
N ALA A 4 3.19 25.52 -23.76
CA ALA A 4 2.70 25.99 -22.46
C ALA A 4 1.63 25.07 -21.87
N ALA A 5 0.67 24.59 -22.68
CA ALA A 5 -0.36 23.66 -22.22
C ALA A 5 0.23 22.30 -21.81
N VAL A 6 1.22 21.78 -22.54
CA VAL A 6 1.93 20.53 -22.19
C VAL A 6 2.71 20.69 -20.89
N THR A 7 3.48 21.77 -20.74
CA THR A 7 4.23 22.05 -19.51
C THR A 7 3.31 22.16 -18.31
N ASN A 8 2.18 22.87 -18.45
CA ASN A 8 1.23 23.02 -17.36
C ASN A 8 0.60 21.67 -16.98
N ALA A 9 0.26 20.83 -17.97
CA ALA A 9 -0.25 19.49 -17.70
C ALA A 9 0.77 18.63 -16.94
N ILE A 10 2.04 18.58 -17.35
CA ILE A 10 3.09 17.82 -16.64
C ILE A 10 3.31 18.36 -15.22
N GLN A 11 3.23 19.68 -15.03
CA GLN A 11 3.43 20.32 -13.73
C GLN A 11 2.23 20.20 -12.79
N THR A 12 1.03 19.94 -13.30
CA THR A 12 -0.19 19.83 -12.47
C THR A 12 -0.73 18.41 -12.37
N TYR A 13 -0.31 17.50 -13.26
CA TYR A 13 -0.81 16.13 -13.23
C TYR A 13 -0.43 15.45 -11.91
N PRO A 14 -1.38 14.76 -11.26
CA PRO A 14 -1.15 14.16 -9.96
C PRO A 14 -0.39 12.84 -10.09
N SER A 15 0.92 12.94 -10.29
CA SER A 15 1.82 11.80 -10.40
C SER A 15 2.28 11.31 -9.02
N LEU A 16 2.43 9.99 -8.88
CA LEU A 16 3.00 9.36 -7.69
C LEU A 16 4.38 9.96 -7.35
N GLY A 17 4.61 10.24 -6.07
CA GLY A 17 5.85 10.80 -5.51
C GLY A 17 6.01 12.31 -5.69
N LYS A 18 5.06 13.00 -6.33
CA LYS A 18 5.14 14.45 -6.55
C LYS A 18 4.45 15.23 -5.44
N GLY A 19 5.23 15.85 -4.56
CA GLY A 19 4.70 16.67 -3.46
C GLY A 19 4.10 15.85 -2.29
N GLN A 20 4.04 14.53 -2.44
CA GLN A 20 3.62 13.59 -1.42
C GLN A 20 4.69 13.41 -0.33
N LYS A 21 4.27 13.01 0.86
CA LYS A 21 5.13 12.74 2.02
C LYS A 21 4.99 11.28 2.42
N ILE A 22 6.05 10.74 3.01
CA ILE A 22 6.01 9.43 3.67
C ILE A 22 5.36 9.63 5.05
N GLN A 23 4.32 8.85 5.34
CA GLN A 23 3.63 8.87 6.62
C GLN A 23 3.51 7.46 7.20
N ASP A 24 3.97 7.28 8.44
CA ASP A 24 3.70 6.07 9.23
C ASP A 24 2.26 6.13 9.74
N LEU A 25 1.48 5.14 9.37
CA LEU A 25 0.06 5.02 9.67
C LEU A 25 -0.27 3.76 10.46
N ARG A 26 0.73 3.05 10.98
CA ARG A 26 0.58 1.77 11.69
C ARG A 26 -0.44 1.83 12.83
N ALA A 27 -0.51 2.94 13.55
CA ALA A 27 -1.45 3.11 14.67
C ALA A 27 -2.92 3.33 14.23
N SER A 28 -3.15 3.64 12.95
CA SER A 28 -4.46 3.99 12.38
C SER A 28 -4.91 3.04 11.26
N ARG A 29 -4.14 1.98 11.04
CA ARG A 29 -4.35 1.01 9.97
C ARG A 29 -4.36 -0.40 10.55
N SER A 30 -5.05 -1.30 9.87
CA SER A 30 -5.16 -2.70 10.24
C SER A 30 -5.37 -3.54 8.99
N ALA A 31 -4.89 -4.78 9.02
CA ALA A 31 -5.28 -5.77 8.02
C ALA A 31 -6.78 -6.04 8.10
N GLU A 32 -7.36 -6.60 7.04
CA GLU A 32 -8.79 -6.93 6.91
C GLU A 32 -9.73 -5.72 6.93
N VAL A 33 -9.20 -4.49 6.79
CA VAL A 33 -9.98 -3.25 6.71
C VAL A 33 -9.83 -2.64 5.33
N THR A 34 -10.97 -2.32 4.70
CA THR A 34 -10.98 -1.59 3.42
C THR A 34 -10.86 -0.09 3.66
N TYR A 35 -9.88 0.53 3.01
CA TYR A 35 -9.63 1.96 3.01
C TYR A 35 -9.91 2.56 1.62
N THR A 36 -10.11 3.87 1.55
CA THR A 36 -10.26 4.61 0.28
C THR A 36 -9.13 5.63 0.16
N SER A 37 -8.43 5.64 -0.97
CA SER A 37 -7.46 6.71 -1.27
C SER A 37 -8.23 7.94 -1.74
N SER A 38 -8.15 9.04 -0.99
CA SER A 38 -8.86 10.29 -1.30
C SER A 38 -7.92 11.52 -1.29
N THR A 39 -6.65 11.32 -1.62
CA THR A 39 -5.59 12.33 -1.50
C THR A 39 -5.51 13.28 -2.69
N GLY A 40 -6.21 12.97 -3.80
CA GLY A 40 -6.06 13.66 -5.07
C GLY A 40 -4.90 13.13 -5.93
N PHE A 41 -4.06 12.24 -5.39
CA PHE A 41 -2.92 11.61 -6.07
C PHE A 41 -2.96 10.08 -5.93
N PRO A 42 -2.39 9.31 -6.85
CA PRO A 42 -2.06 7.92 -6.57
C PRO A 42 -1.17 7.86 -5.33
N ILE A 43 -1.43 6.91 -4.44
CA ILE A 43 -0.60 6.68 -3.25
C ILE A 43 0.21 5.40 -3.44
N ALA A 44 1.32 5.28 -2.73
CA ALA A 44 2.01 3.99 -2.58
C ALA A 44 1.89 3.53 -1.14
N VAL A 45 1.63 2.24 -0.94
CA VAL A 45 1.41 1.64 0.37
C VAL A 45 2.45 0.55 0.57
N TYR A 46 3.12 0.60 1.71
CA TYR A 46 4.05 -0.42 2.18
C TYR A 46 3.49 -1.03 3.46
N VAL A 47 3.39 -2.35 3.51
CA VAL A 47 2.99 -3.08 4.70
C VAL A 47 4.00 -4.18 4.99
N LEU A 48 4.34 -4.34 6.26
CA LEU A 48 5.14 -5.46 6.75
C LEU A 48 4.41 -6.11 7.94
N ILE A 49 4.30 -7.43 7.88
CA ILE A 49 3.79 -8.26 8.96
C ILE A 49 4.85 -9.29 9.38
N SER A 50 4.77 -9.70 10.63
CA SER A 50 5.45 -10.91 11.10
C SER A 50 4.43 -12.02 11.33
N GLY A 51 4.91 -13.24 11.46
CA GLY A 51 4.15 -14.38 11.95
C GLY A 51 5.07 -15.40 12.61
N GLY A 52 4.51 -16.53 13.01
CA GLY A 52 5.24 -17.72 13.44
C GLY A 52 5.95 -18.38 12.27
N TYR A 53 5.68 -19.66 12.02
CA TYR A 53 6.39 -20.41 10.98
C TYR A 53 5.97 -20.07 9.54
N SER A 54 4.83 -19.39 9.34
CA SER A 54 4.36 -18.94 8.03
C SER A 54 3.54 -17.67 8.15
N THR A 55 3.71 -16.76 7.20
CA THR A 55 2.90 -15.53 7.09
C THR A 55 2.80 -15.08 5.63
N VAL A 56 1.62 -14.65 5.20
CA VAL A 56 1.34 -14.20 3.83
C VAL A 56 0.47 -12.95 3.87
N LEU A 57 0.77 -12.00 3.00
CA LEU A 57 -0.01 -10.80 2.70
C LEU A 57 -0.60 -10.91 1.30
N TYR A 58 -1.87 -10.54 1.16
CA TYR A 58 -2.49 -10.21 -0.12
C TYR A 58 -2.93 -8.77 -0.11
N THR A 59 -2.78 -8.08 -1.24
CA THR A 59 -3.18 -6.69 -1.39
C THR A 59 -4.19 -6.59 -2.51
N HIS A 60 -5.31 -5.92 -2.23
CA HIS A 60 -6.40 -5.76 -3.18
C HIS A 60 -6.59 -4.28 -3.48
N VAL A 61 -6.78 -3.93 -4.74
CA VAL A 61 -7.14 -2.58 -5.19
C VAL A 61 -8.44 -2.69 -5.99
N ASN A 62 -9.49 -2.00 -5.57
CA ASN A 62 -10.86 -2.17 -6.09
C ASN A 62 -11.33 -3.64 -6.10
N GLY A 63 -10.92 -4.42 -5.10
CA GLY A 63 -11.25 -5.85 -4.98
C GLY A 63 -10.49 -6.79 -5.93
N ILE A 64 -9.52 -6.28 -6.70
CA ILE A 64 -8.64 -7.08 -7.54
C ILE A 64 -7.32 -7.28 -6.80
N GLU A 65 -6.88 -8.53 -6.68
CA GLU A 65 -5.55 -8.85 -6.15
C GLU A 65 -4.48 -8.19 -7.02
N PHE A 66 -3.75 -7.27 -6.40
CA PHE A 66 -2.75 -6.44 -7.05
C PHE A 66 -1.32 -6.95 -6.78
N GLY A 67 -1.12 -7.59 -5.65
CA GLY A 67 0.16 -8.21 -5.29
C GLY A 67 0.11 -8.92 -3.95
N ASP A 68 1.11 -9.74 -3.72
CA ASP A 68 1.25 -10.56 -2.53
C ASP A 68 2.68 -10.54 -1.98
N GLY A 69 2.85 -11.09 -0.78
CA GLY A 69 4.15 -11.39 -0.23
C GLY A 69 4.04 -12.49 0.82
N GLY A 70 4.90 -13.49 0.74
CA GLY A 70 4.85 -14.65 1.64
C GLY A 70 6.22 -15.03 2.19
N SER A 71 6.22 -15.61 3.39
CA SER A 71 7.42 -16.14 4.02
C SER A 71 7.09 -17.33 4.90
N THR A 72 7.98 -18.33 4.88
CA THR A 72 8.03 -19.44 5.82
C THR A 72 9.37 -19.44 6.52
N ALA A 73 9.38 -19.74 7.82
CA ALA A 73 10.59 -19.78 8.63
C ALA A 73 10.44 -20.80 9.77
N SER A 74 11.55 -21.21 10.39
CA SER A 74 11.48 -22.14 11.53
C SER A 74 10.83 -21.52 12.77
N ASN A 75 10.98 -20.20 12.97
CA ASN A 75 10.51 -19.50 14.17
C ASN A 75 9.64 -18.29 13.82
N THR A 76 10.21 -17.29 13.14
CA THR A 76 9.53 -16.04 12.80
C THR A 76 9.65 -15.78 11.31
N SER A 77 8.51 -15.73 10.64
CA SER A 77 8.36 -15.38 9.23
C SER A 77 8.05 -13.90 9.10
N ILE A 78 8.48 -13.28 8.00
CA ILE A 78 8.26 -11.87 7.70
C ILE A 78 7.76 -11.76 6.26
N ALA A 79 6.57 -11.21 6.08
CA ALA A 79 6.04 -10.88 4.76
C ALA A 79 5.94 -9.37 4.60
N MET A 80 6.19 -8.90 3.38
CA MET A 80 6.00 -7.52 3.00
C MET A 80 5.18 -7.43 1.71
N ALA A 81 4.45 -6.34 1.56
CA ALA A 81 3.84 -5.98 0.28
C ALA A 81 4.04 -4.48 0.02
N PHE A 82 4.27 -4.14 -1.25
CA PHE A 82 4.34 -2.77 -1.72
C PHE A 82 3.47 -2.62 -2.97
N PHE A 83 2.55 -1.66 -2.98
CA PHE A 83 1.59 -1.50 -4.07
C PHE A 83 1.16 -0.04 -4.24
N ILE A 84 0.58 0.26 -5.41
CA ILE A 84 0.09 1.60 -5.76
C ILE A 84 -1.43 1.57 -5.78
N VAL A 85 -2.06 2.58 -5.18
CA VAL A 85 -3.52 2.76 -5.16
C VAL A 85 -3.85 4.05 -5.91
N PRO A 86 -4.59 3.97 -7.04
CA PRO A 86 -5.08 5.16 -7.72
C PRO A 86 -5.93 6.05 -6.81
N ASN A 87 -5.93 7.36 -7.04
CA ASN A 87 -6.86 8.26 -6.34
C ASN A 87 -8.31 7.83 -6.59
N GLY A 88 -9.11 7.78 -5.53
CA GLY A 88 -10.51 7.35 -5.55
C GLY A 88 -10.73 5.83 -5.50
N ALA A 89 -9.66 5.02 -5.60
CA ALA A 89 -9.77 3.57 -5.46
C ALA A 89 -9.84 3.15 -3.98
N THR A 90 -10.46 1.99 -3.74
CA THR A 90 -10.38 1.32 -2.45
C THR A 90 -9.21 0.35 -2.43
N TYR A 91 -8.68 0.10 -1.25
CA TYR A 91 -7.64 -0.91 -1.05
C TYR A 91 -7.82 -1.63 0.28
N LEU A 92 -7.34 -2.87 0.31
CA LEU A 92 -7.41 -3.78 1.44
C LEU A 92 -6.09 -4.55 1.49
N VAL A 93 -5.64 -4.84 2.70
CA VAL A 93 -4.52 -5.74 2.94
C VAL A 93 -5.03 -6.89 3.78
N GLU A 94 -4.92 -8.11 3.25
CA GLU A 94 -5.28 -9.34 3.94
C GLU A 94 -4.03 -9.99 4.50
N ALA A 95 -4.11 -10.51 5.73
CA ALA A 95 -2.99 -11.13 6.42
C ALA A 95 -3.36 -12.53 6.90
N THR A 96 -2.66 -13.54 6.42
CA THR A 96 -2.90 -14.95 6.75
C THR A 96 -1.63 -15.64 7.25
N GLY A 97 -1.80 -16.79 7.90
CA GLY A 97 -0.69 -17.59 8.44
C GLY A 97 -0.75 -17.78 9.94
N ALA A 98 0.37 -18.18 10.54
CA ALA A 98 0.47 -18.49 11.96
C ALA A 98 0.64 -17.20 12.77
N SER A 99 -0.45 -16.69 13.36
CA SER A 99 -0.46 -15.50 14.22
C SER A 99 0.14 -14.25 13.55
N PRO A 100 -0.42 -13.78 12.42
CA PRO A 100 0.08 -12.60 11.73
C PRO A 100 -0.05 -11.35 12.62
N ALA A 101 0.99 -10.52 12.63
CA ALA A 101 1.05 -9.30 13.42
C ALA A 101 1.62 -8.13 12.60
N LEU A 102 0.87 -7.02 12.57
CA LEU A 102 1.29 -5.80 11.85
C LEU A 102 2.53 -5.17 12.49
N GLN A 103 3.60 -5.04 11.70
CA GLN A 103 4.86 -4.44 12.12
C GLN A 103 5.06 -3.04 11.56
N SER A 104 4.61 -2.78 10.33
CA SER A 104 4.72 -1.48 9.67
C SER A 104 3.57 -1.26 8.71
N TRP A 105 3.10 -0.02 8.64
CA TRP A 105 2.20 0.45 7.60
C TRP A 105 2.58 1.89 7.27
N THR A 106 3.12 2.09 6.08
CA THR A 106 3.61 3.39 5.62
C THR A 106 2.96 3.71 4.29
N GLU A 107 2.51 4.94 4.13
CA GLU A 107 1.95 5.42 2.86
C GLU A 107 2.74 6.64 2.36
N LEU A 108 2.94 6.70 1.04
CA LEU A 108 3.38 7.91 0.33
C LEU A 108 2.12 8.63 -0.15
N ILE A 109 1.74 9.70 0.54
CA ILE A 109 0.46 10.41 0.36
C ILE A 109 0.60 11.92 0.18
#